data_AF-A0A7C5PZU9-F1
#
_entry.id   AF-A0A7C5PZU9-F1
#
_cell.length_a   1.000
_cell.length_b   1.000
_cell.length_c   1.000
_cell.angle_alpha   90.00
_cell.angle_beta   90.00
_cell.angle_gamma   90.00
#
_symmetry.space_group_name_H-M   'P 1'
#
loop_
_entity.id
_entity.type
_entity.pdbx_description
1 polymer ?
#
loop_
_entity_poly.entity_id
_entity_poly.type
_entity_poly.pdbx_seq_one_letter_code
_entity_poly.pdbx_strand_id
1 'polypeptide(L)'
;MTNKMWGGRFSTGPARIMEEINVSIDFDQRLYRQDIEGSKAHAAMLGQTGIITKADADKIIAGLDQVQSEIADGSFTFSRSLEDIHMNIEQRLKEIIGDAAGRLHTARSRNDQVATDFRLYIRDCLDMLDGQIKDLQKALAQKAL
;
A
#
# COMPACT_ATOMS: atom_id res chain seq x y z
N MET A 1 7.20 8.01 -25.53
CA MET A 1 5.99 7.70 -24.75
C MET A 1 6.02 8.57 -23.51
N THR A 2 4.99 9.38 -23.29
CA THR A 2 4.86 10.19 -22.08
C THR A 2 4.55 9.25 -20.91
N ASN A 3 5.35 9.31 -19.84
CA ASN A 3 5.02 8.59 -18.61
C ASN A 3 3.69 9.15 -18.08
N LYS A 4 2.65 8.31 -18.00
CA LYS A 4 1.29 8.70 -17.61
C LYS A 4 1.24 9.35 -16.22
N MET A 5 2.20 9.06 -15.34
CA MET A 5 2.25 9.62 -13.99
C MET A 5 2.60 11.11 -13.95
N TRP A 6 3.46 11.56 -14.86
CA TRP A 6 3.97 12.95 -14.91
C TRP A 6 3.43 13.73 -16.13
N GLY A 7 2.62 13.07 -16.95
CA GLY A 7 2.31 13.45 -18.33
C GLY A 7 1.48 14.72 -18.53
N GLY A 8 1.03 15.37 -17.46
CA GLY A 8 0.31 16.65 -17.56
C GLY A 8 1.23 17.87 -17.69
N ARG A 9 2.50 17.78 -17.27
CA ARG A 9 3.40 18.95 -17.13
C ARG A 9 4.71 18.85 -17.91
N PHE A 10 5.03 17.68 -18.44
CA PHE A 10 6.26 17.42 -19.19
C PHE A 10 5.96 16.97 -20.61
N SER A 11 6.72 17.50 -21.59
CA SER A 11 6.60 17.16 -23.01
C SER A 11 7.25 15.82 -23.37
N THR A 12 8.15 15.31 -22.52
CA THR A 12 8.84 14.02 -22.68
C THR A 12 8.77 13.20 -21.40
N GLY A 13 9.01 11.89 -21.50
CA GLY A 13 9.18 11.03 -20.33
C GLY A 13 10.43 11.42 -19.52
N PRO A 14 10.52 10.98 -18.25
CA PRO A 14 11.70 11.17 -17.42
C PRO A 14 12.92 10.48 -18.05
N ALA A 15 14.12 10.99 -17.73
CA ALA A 15 15.34 10.30 -18.10
C ALA A 15 15.43 8.96 -17.37
N ARG A 16 16.05 7.93 -17.98
CA ARG A 16 16.20 6.59 -17.38
C ARG A 16 16.78 6.64 -15.96
N ILE A 17 17.79 7.50 -15.74
CA ILE A 17 18.39 7.66 -14.40
C ILE A 17 17.39 8.20 -13.37
N MET A 18 16.48 9.08 -13.80
CA MET A 18 15.44 9.61 -12.93
C MET A 18 14.42 8.52 -12.59
N GLU A 19 14.04 7.68 -13.55
CA GLU A 19 13.19 6.51 -13.26
C GLU A 19 13.87 5.58 -12.25
N GLU A 20 15.15 5.25 -12.45
CA GLU A 20 15.88 4.33 -11.58
C GLU A 20 15.99 4.82 -10.12
N ILE A 21 16.20 6.12 -9.89
CA ILE A 21 16.35 6.66 -8.53
C ILE A 21 15.02 6.93 -7.81
N ASN A 22 13.90 7.04 -8.53
CA ASN A 22 12.59 7.30 -7.92
C ASN A 22 11.81 6.03 -7.58
N VAL A 23 12.13 4.90 -8.21
CA VAL A 23 11.43 3.64 -7.95
C VAL A 23 11.74 3.14 -6.54
N SER A 24 10.72 3.01 -5.71
CA SER A 24 10.81 2.50 -4.34
C SER A 24 10.24 1.09 -4.17
N ILE A 25 9.55 0.54 -5.18
CA ILE A 25 8.87 -0.77 -5.08
C ILE A 25 9.76 -1.92 -4.60
N ASP A 26 11.04 -1.89 -4.97
CA ASP A 26 12.01 -2.93 -4.60
C ASP A 26 12.14 -3.12 -3.08
N PHE A 27 11.81 -2.09 -2.30
CA PHE A 27 11.88 -2.14 -0.84
C PHE A 27 10.56 -1.80 -0.16
N ASP A 28 9.74 -0.90 -0.70
CA ASP A 28 8.49 -0.48 -0.05
C ASP A 28 7.34 -1.48 -0.23
N GLN A 29 7.49 -2.50 -1.10
CA GLN A 29 6.52 -3.60 -1.23
C GLN A 29 6.20 -4.29 0.10
N ARG A 30 7.10 -4.20 1.10
CA ARG A 30 6.88 -4.69 2.46
C ARG A 30 5.72 -4.00 3.20
N LEU A 31 5.34 -2.79 2.77
CA LEU A 31 4.29 -1.97 3.37
C LEU A 31 2.88 -2.31 2.84
N TYR A 32 2.74 -3.29 1.94
CA TYR A 32 1.45 -3.57 1.29
C TYR A 32 0.30 -3.81 2.27
N ARG A 33 0.57 -4.45 3.41
CA ARG A 33 -0.46 -4.71 4.43
C ARG A 33 -0.99 -3.42 5.02
N GLN A 34 -0.09 -2.51 5.35
CA GLN A 34 -0.44 -1.23 5.95
C GLN A 34 -1.14 -0.31 4.95
N ASP A 35 -0.67 -0.28 3.70
CA ASP A 35 -1.33 0.50 2.64
C ASP A 35 -2.77 0.01 2.38
N ILE A 36 -2.96 -1.32 2.30
CA ILE A 36 -4.29 -1.92 2.09
C ILE A 36 -5.23 -1.62 3.26
N GLU A 37 -4.78 -1.84 4.50
CA GLU A 37 -5.63 -1.61 5.67
C GLU A 37 -5.95 -0.11 5.85
N GLY A 38 -4.96 0.77 5.62
CA GLY A 38 -5.18 2.21 5.58
C GLY A 38 -6.16 2.62 4.48
N SER A 39 -6.07 2.01 3.30
CA SER A 39 -6.98 2.24 2.17
C SER A 39 -8.39 1.73 2.42
N LYS A 40 -8.56 0.59 3.10
CA LYS A 40 -9.89 0.08 3.52
C LYS A 40 -10.55 1.03 4.52
N ALA A 41 -9.79 1.50 5.51
CA ALA A 41 -10.28 2.50 6.47
C ALA A 41 -10.68 3.81 5.78
N HIS A 42 -9.88 4.29 4.82
CA HIS A 42 -10.18 5.48 4.04
C HIS A 42 -11.44 5.30 3.17
N ALA A 43 -11.55 4.18 2.45
CA ALA A 43 -12.74 3.87 1.64
C ALA A 43 -14.02 3.81 2.50
N ALA A 44 -13.95 3.20 3.68
CA ALA A 44 -15.06 3.17 4.63
C ALA A 44 -15.48 4.59 5.07
N MET A 45 -14.51 5.45 5.37
CA MET A 45 -14.76 6.85 5.73
C MET A 45 -15.38 7.64 4.56
N LEU A 46 -14.88 7.48 3.33
CA LEU A 46 -15.45 8.13 2.14
C LEU A 46 -16.91 7.73 1.91
N GLY A 47 -17.23 6.43 2.10
CA GLY A 47 -18.59 5.92 1.99
C GLY A 47 -19.51 6.45 3.10
N GLN A 48 -19.01 6.51 4.34
CA GLN A 48 -19.76 7.02 5.49
C GLN A 48 -20.06 8.52 5.39
N THR A 49 -19.14 9.30 4.83
CA THR A 49 -19.29 10.75 4.62
C THR A 49 -20.07 11.10 3.33
N GLY A 50 -20.41 10.11 2.52
CA GLY A 50 -21.15 10.30 1.27
C GLY A 50 -20.33 10.92 0.13
N ILE A 51 -19.00 10.97 0.25
CA ILE A 51 -18.10 11.41 -0.83
C ILE A 51 -18.12 10.40 -1.98
N ILE A 52 -18.25 9.12 -1.66
CA ILE A 52 -18.51 8.04 -2.60
C ILE A 52 -19.77 7.27 -2.19
N THR A 53 -20.36 6.54 -3.14
CA THR A 53 -21.50 5.70 -2.81
C THR A 53 -21.07 4.55 -1.89
N LYS A 54 -21.97 4.09 -1.01
CA LYS A 54 -21.71 2.89 -0.19
C LYS A 54 -21.34 1.67 -1.05
N ALA A 55 -22.00 1.51 -2.19
CA ALA A 55 -21.70 0.44 -3.13
C ALA A 55 -20.27 0.53 -3.71
N ASP A 56 -19.76 1.74 -3.97
CA ASP A 56 -18.37 1.91 -4.39
C ASP A 56 -17.38 1.64 -3.25
N ALA A 57 -17.69 2.09 -2.03
CA ALA A 57 -16.86 1.81 -0.85
C ALA A 57 -16.75 0.30 -0.62
N ASP A 58 -17.88 -0.42 -0.64
CA ASP A 58 -17.92 -1.88 -0.46
C ASP A 58 -17.14 -2.60 -1.58
N LYS A 59 -17.25 -2.14 -2.83
CA LYS A 59 -16.45 -2.67 -3.97
C LYS A 59 -14.96 -2.44 -3.78
N ILE A 60 -14.56 -1.25 -3.33
CA ILE A 60 -13.15 -0.93 -3.07
C ILE A 60 -12.59 -1.84 -1.99
N ILE A 61 -13.30 -2.00 -0.87
CA ILE A 61 -12.86 -2.86 0.24
C ILE A 61 -12.71 -4.31 -0.23
N ALA A 62 -13.71 -4.87 -0.93
CA ALA A 62 -13.64 -6.23 -1.44
C ALA A 62 -12.51 -6.41 -2.48
N GLY A 63 -12.29 -5.41 -3.34
CA GLY A 63 -11.18 -5.43 -4.30
C GLY A 63 -9.82 -5.39 -3.60
N LEU A 64 -9.67 -4.60 -2.53
CA LEU A 64 -8.45 -4.54 -1.73
C LEU A 64 -8.18 -5.86 -1.00
N ASP A 65 -9.21 -6.56 -0.52
CA ASP A 65 -9.06 -7.90 0.05
C ASP A 65 -8.55 -8.91 -0.99
N GLN A 66 -9.02 -8.82 -2.24
CA GLN A 66 -8.50 -9.63 -3.33
C GLN A 66 -7.02 -9.31 -3.63
N VAL A 67 -6.66 -8.03 -3.72
CA VAL A 67 -5.25 -7.61 -3.92
C VAL A 67 -4.36 -8.16 -2.79
N GLN A 68 -4.83 -8.08 -1.54
CA GLN A 68 -4.09 -8.60 -0.39
C GLN A 68 -3.85 -10.11 -0.51
N SER A 69 -4.86 -10.87 -0.94
CA SER A 69 -4.75 -12.31 -1.16
C SER A 69 -3.73 -12.63 -2.25
N GLU A 70 -3.79 -11.93 -3.39
CA GLU A 70 -2.86 -12.13 -4.51
C GLU A 70 -1.40 -11.85 -4.11
N ILE A 71 -1.17 -10.85 -3.24
CA ILE A 71 0.17 -10.58 -2.71
C ILE A 71 0.60 -11.68 -1.73
N ALA A 72 -0.31 -12.13 -0.87
CA ALA A 72 -0.02 -13.13 0.16
C ALA A 72 0.26 -14.53 -0.41
N ASP A 73 -0.41 -14.91 -1.50
CA ASP A 73 -0.21 -16.19 -2.18
C ASP A 73 0.90 -16.18 -3.25
N GLY A 74 1.45 -14.98 -3.54
CA GLY A 74 2.56 -14.79 -4.47
C GLY A 74 2.15 -14.72 -5.94
N SER A 75 0.86 -14.64 -6.26
CA SER A 75 0.36 -14.47 -7.64
C SER A 75 0.43 -13.01 -8.13
N PHE A 76 0.54 -12.04 -7.22
CA PHE A 76 0.71 -10.63 -7.57
C PHE A 76 2.10 -10.36 -8.16
N THR A 77 2.14 -9.72 -9.33
CA THR A 77 3.39 -9.30 -9.97
C THR A 77 3.61 -7.81 -9.80
N PHE A 78 4.59 -7.43 -8.98
CA PHE A 78 4.98 -6.03 -8.82
C PHE A 78 5.60 -5.47 -10.10
N SER A 79 5.20 -4.25 -10.46
CA SER A 79 5.75 -3.52 -11.59
C SER A 79 6.59 -2.35 -11.11
N ARG A 80 7.87 -2.34 -11.52
CA ARG A 80 8.74 -1.16 -11.37
C ARG A 80 8.24 0.06 -12.13
N SER A 81 7.50 -0.13 -13.22
CA SER A 81 6.93 0.99 -13.97
C SER A 81 5.84 1.74 -13.20
N LEU A 82 5.36 1.16 -12.09
CA LEU A 82 4.42 1.78 -11.18
C LEU A 82 5.10 2.50 -10.01
N GLU A 83 6.43 2.62 -10.00
CA GLU A 83 7.24 3.40 -9.04
C GLU A 83 7.21 2.85 -7.59
N ASP A 84 6.05 2.81 -6.94
CA ASP A 84 5.87 2.51 -5.51
C ASP A 84 4.78 1.44 -5.24
N ILE A 85 4.69 0.97 -4.00
CA ILE A 85 3.69 -0.02 -3.57
C ILE A 85 2.26 0.48 -3.76
N HIS A 86 2.02 1.76 -3.51
CA HIS A 86 0.69 2.34 -3.52
C HIS A 86 0.08 2.36 -4.91
N MET A 87 0.87 2.73 -5.93
CA MET A 87 0.49 2.71 -7.34
C MET A 87 0.31 1.28 -7.84
N ASN A 88 1.11 0.32 -7.36
CA ASN A 88 0.92 -1.09 -7.65
C ASN A 88 -0.46 -1.58 -7.17
N ILE A 89 -0.84 -1.25 -5.94
CA ILE A 89 -2.14 -1.60 -5.36
C ILE A 89 -3.27 -0.87 -6.09
N GLU A 90 -3.16 0.43 -6.32
CA GLU A 90 -4.20 1.24 -6.99
C GLU A 90 -4.44 0.78 -8.43
N GLN A 91 -3.37 0.46 -9.17
CA GLN A 91 -3.47 -0.07 -10.53
C GLN A 91 -4.15 -1.44 -10.54
N ARG A 92 -3.74 -2.35 -9.66
CA ARG A 92 -4.38 -3.68 -9.57
C ARG A 92 -5.84 -3.58 -9.15
N LEU A 93 -6.14 -2.73 -8.17
CA LEU A 93 -7.51 -2.47 -7.73
C LEU A 93 -8.38 -2.01 -8.92
N LYS A 94 -7.86 -1.09 -9.74
CA LYS A 94 -8.55 -0.63 -10.96
C LYS A 94 -8.82 -1.74 -11.97
N GLU A 95 -7.89 -2.69 -12.13
CA GLU A 95 -8.11 -3.86 -13.00
C GLU A 95 -9.23 -4.76 -12.49
N ILE A 96 -9.41 -4.86 -11.17
CA ILE A 96 -10.42 -5.71 -10.53
C ILE A 96 -11.81 -5.05 -10.56
N ILE A 97 -11.90 -3.76 -10.19
CA ILE A 97 -13.21 -3.10 -9.94
C ILE A 97 -13.55 -1.96 -10.91
N GLY A 98 -12.65 -1.63 -11.85
CA GLY A 98 -12.85 -0.56 -12.83
C GLY A 98 -12.83 0.83 -12.22
N ASP A 99 -13.71 1.70 -12.73
CA ASP A 99 -13.68 3.15 -12.44
C ASP A 99 -13.87 3.51 -10.96
N ALA A 100 -14.51 2.63 -10.17
CA ALA A 100 -14.68 2.86 -8.74
C ALA A 100 -13.33 3.01 -8.01
N ALA A 101 -12.28 2.33 -8.46
CA ALA A 101 -10.94 2.41 -7.87
C ALA A 101 -10.37 3.84 -7.89
N GLY A 102 -10.67 4.62 -8.94
CA GLY A 102 -10.20 6.00 -9.07
C GLY A 102 -10.76 6.94 -8.01
N ARG A 103 -11.82 6.54 -7.30
CA ARG A 103 -12.42 7.34 -6.22
C ARG A 103 -11.71 7.17 -4.88
N LEU A 104 -10.92 6.10 -4.70
CA LEU A 104 -10.22 5.78 -3.44
C LEU A 104 -9.25 6.91 -3.03
N HIS A 105 -8.56 7.53 -3.98
CA HIS A 105 -7.57 8.57 -3.67
C HIS A 105 -8.20 9.97 -3.45
N THR A 106 -9.54 10.07 -3.43
CA THR A 106 -10.22 11.35 -3.15
C THR A 106 -9.90 11.82 -1.73
N ALA A 107 -9.56 13.11 -1.60
CA ALA A 107 -9.21 13.75 -0.33
C ALA A 107 -8.03 13.10 0.43
N ARG A 108 -7.12 12.44 -0.29
CA ARG A 108 -5.90 11.82 0.23
C ARG A 108 -4.70 12.27 -0.61
N SER A 109 -3.53 12.37 0.01
CA SER A 109 -2.25 12.56 -0.67
C SER A 109 -1.35 11.36 -0.42
N ARG A 110 -0.41 11.11 -1.33
CA ARG A 110 0.63 10.11 -1.09
C ARG A 110 1.46 10.46 0.16
N ASN A 111 1.60 11.74 0.51
CA ASN A 111 2.36 12.21 1.67
C ASN A 111 1.78 11.72 3.01
N ASP A 112 0.47 11.87 3.24
CA ASP A 112 -0.16 11.40 4.47
C ASP A 112 -0.34 9.89 4.47
N GLN A 113 -0.58 9.28 3.30
CA GLN A 113 -0.67 7.84 3.13
C GLN A 113 0.64 7.16 3.55
N VAL A 114 1.79 7.50 2.93
CA VAL A 114 3.07 6.86 3.24
C VAL A 114 3.50 7.09 4.70
N ALA A 115 3.21 8.27 5.26
CA ALA A 115 3.49 8.54 6.67
C ALA A 115 2.63 7.67 7.60
N THR A 116 1.38 7.40 7.22
CA THR A 116 0.48 6.50 7.95
C THR A 116 0.97 5.06 7.85
N ASP A 117 1.27 4.59 6.64
CA ASP A 117 1.71 3.21 6.39
C ASP A 117 3.00 2.91 7.16
N PHE A 118 3.95 3.83 7.12
CA PHE A 118 5.22 3.68 7.83
C PHE A 118 5.02 3.59 9.35
N ARG A 119 4.15 4.42 9.94
CA ARG A 119 3.84 4.37 11.38
C ARG A 119 3.16 3.06 11.77
N LEU A 120 2.22 2.57 10.97
CA LEU A 120 1.56 1.28 11.18
C LEU A 120 2.58 0.14 11.09
N TYR A 121 3.49 0.19 10.10
CA TYR A 121 4.50 -0.83 9.90
C TYR A 121 5.48 -0.89 11.07
N ILE A 122 5.93 0.26 11.56
CA ILE A 122 6.78 0.36 12.75
C ILE A 122 6.07 -0.21 13.97
N ARG A 123 4.79 0.09 14.17
CA ARG A 123 4.00 -0.48 15.27
C ARG A 123 3.98 -2.01 15.21
N ASP A 124 3.69 -2.59 14.05
CA ASP A 124 3.64 -4.04 13.88
C ASP A 124 5.03 -4.68 14.10
N CYS A 125 6.10 -3.98 13.69
CA CYS A 125 7.47 -4.40 13.95
C CYS A 125 7.82 -4.37 15.45
N LEU A 126 7.34 -3.38 16.21
CA LEU A 126 7.53 -3.30 17.65
C LEU A 126 6.86 -4.48 18.36
N ASP A 127 5.60 -4.78 18.01
CA ASP A 127 4.87 -5.92 18.59
C ASP A 127 5.59 -7.25 18.34
N MET A 128 6.14 -7.44 17.13
CA MET A 128 6.95 -8.62 16.79
C MET A 128 8.25 -8.68 17.60
N LEU A 129 8.99 -7.57 17.69
CA LEU A 129 10.26 -7.50 18.41
C LEU A 129 10.08 -7.73 19.91
N ASP A 130 9.02 -7.18 20.52
CA ASP A 130 8.69 -7.40 21.92
C ASP A 130 8.47 -8.88 22.23
N GLY A 131 7.78 -9.60 21.33
CA GLY A 131 7.63 -11.05 21.41
C GLY A 131 8.97 -11.79 21.39
N GLN A 132 9.84 -11.44 20.44
CA GLN A 132 11.17 -12.06 20.30
C GLN A 132 12.08 -11.78 21.50
N ILE A 133 12.06 -10.55 22.02
CA ILE A 133 12.81 -10.18 23.23
C ILE A 133 12.30 -11.00 24.43
N LYS A 134 10.98 -11.13 24.58
CA LYS A 134 10.38 -11.93 25.66
C LYS A 134 10.79 -13.39 25.58
N ASP A 135 10.85 -13.97 24.38
CA ASP A 135 11.28 -15.35 24.21
C ASP A 135 12.77 -15.55 24.49
N LEU A 136 13.61 -14.59 24.10
CA LEU A 136 15.02 -14.58 24.49
C LEU A 136 15.20 -14.50 26.02
N GLN A 137 14.45 -13.61 26.68
CA GLN A 137 14.47 -13.48 28.14
C GLN A 137 14.09 -14.80 28.83
N LYS A 138 13.03 -15.49 28.36
CA LYS A 138 12.64 -16.80 28.88
C LYS A 138 13.74 -17.84 28.69
N ALA A 139 14.35 -17.91 27.51
CA ALA A 139 15.41 -18.88 27.22
C ALA A 139 16.63 -18.67 28.13
N LEU A 140 17.02 -17.41 28.37
CA LEU A 140 18.09 -17.08 29.31
C LEU A 140 17.73 -17.45 30.75
N ALA A 141 16.50 -17.15 31.20
CA ALA A 141 16.04 -17.50 32.54
C ALA A 141 16.01 -19.03 32.76
N GLN A 142 15.56 -19.80 31.77
CA GLN A 142 15.55 -21.27 31.81
C GLN A 142 16.96 -21.88 31.87
N LYS A 143 17.99 -21.19 31.36
CA LYS A 143 19.37 -21.65 31.44
C LYS A 143 20.05 -21.31 32.77
N ALA A 144 19.57 -20.26 33.43
CA ALA A 144 20.12 -19.77 34.69
C ALA A 144 19.55 -20.50 35.93
N LEU A 145 18.31 -21.01 35.83
CA LEU A 145 17.64 -21.84 36.85
C LEU A 145 17.94 -23.32 36.65
#